data_AF-A0A6A4SE41-F1
#
_entry.id   AF-A0A6A4SE41-F1
#
_cell.length_a   1.000
_cell.length_b   1.000
_cell.length_c   1.000
_cell.angle_alpha   90.00
_cell.angle_beta   90.00
_cell.angle_gamma   90.00
#
_symmetry.space_group_name_H-M   'P 1'
#
loop_
_entity.id
_entity.type
_entity.pdbx_description
1 polymer ?
#
loop_
_entity_poly.entity_id
_entity_poly.type
_entity_poly.pdbx_seq_one_letter_code
_entity_poly.pdbx_strand_id
1 'polypeptide(L)'
;MVKHQPLQVYERQLCLSCITGIYGCRWKRYQRSHDDTTKWELLWSLILLFTFCLLLVWFYFWWEAHNDYNEFNWFLYNRSGEWSDGTVPILATTAAGFTYIAFLMIGVTAALLTTVAGVISVNQTWGQEWDVIPISLQATGPFLHIGAVAAVTALSWIVAGQVARAEKTMFQVVVMLLYLSVLLGLYVLPLYITSPCIMEPTSLGPRPDVIGRQGAPMLAPENTLWSFQRALQMNVTGLEADVAISEDGVPFLMHDRMLRRTTDVGKVFPDRQTEEASFFNWTDLQQLNAGQWFLKDDPFWTVRSLSPHEKTLIANQSVCSLEQLLKLASYHNSTVVFRLRRPPADHPCYYSWINDTLQAVQRSGVPQGLVMWTPDEHRAQVRQLLPGLIQTSVEKLTPQSLHRSGISRLLLRYNQANAQDISDFSESHVNLTLYTVNQPWLFSVLWCSGVSSVSSEAPHVLKKVPYPVWLMRPNEYCLMWVSADLISFAVVVGIFVLQKFAPLQLPLASQLNLSLVFVLLLVLSPLPDVHAPLLLLLLLLPLLHSGIFSQLSHDQFESSARCFQAFFDKRHVVGQWQQLLGYDLVVF
;
A
#
# COMPACT_ATOMS: atom_id res chain seq x y z
N MET A 1 -36.08 55.91 -40.71
CA MET A 1 -36.13 55.02 -39.54
C MET A 1 -34.91 54.09 -39.60
N VAL A 2 -33.85 54.43 -38.88
CA VAL A 2 -32.71 53.51 -38.67
C VAL A 2 -33.16 52.53 -37.58
N LYS A 3 -33.37 51.26 -37.94
CA LYS A 3 -33.60 50.19 -36.96
C LYS A 3 -32.28 49.96 -36.21
N HIS A 4 -32.22 50.33 -34.94
CA HIS A 4 -31.13 49.90 -34.07
C HIS A 4 -31.16 48.36 -33.99
N GLN A 5 -30.07 47.72 -34.42
CA GLN A 5 -29.80 46.32 -34.09
C GLN A 5 -29.73 46.20 -32.56
N PRO A 6 -30.36 45.19 -31.94
CA PRO A 6 -30.20 44.95 -30.51
C PRO A 6 -28.73 44.65 -30.22
N LEU A 7 -28.17 45.36 -29.23
CA LEU A 7 -26.83 45.13 -28.69
C LEU A 7 -26.67 43.64 -28.34
N GLN A 8 -25.74 42.97 -29.04
CA GLN A 8 -25.39 41.57 -28.78
C GLN A 8 -24.65 41.49 -27.44
N VAL A 9 -25.34 41.00 -26.41
CA VAL A 9 -24.73 40.69 -25.11
C VAL A 9 -24.09 39.31 -25.20
N TYR A 10 -22.76 39.26 -25.14
CA TYR A 10 -21.99 38.03 -25.09
C TYR A 10 -21.78 37.59 -23.63
N GLU A 11 -22.55 36.63 -23.14
CA GLU A 11 -22.25 35.99 -21.85
C GLU A 11 -21.17 34.90 -22.00
N ARG A 12 -20.11 34.99 -21.19
CA ARG A 12 -19.02 34.03 -21.13
C ARG A 12 -19.30 32.97 -20.06
N GLN A 13 -19.76 31.79 -20.47
CA GLN A 13 -19.78 30.63 -19.57
C GLN A 13 -18.36 30.08 -19.39
N LEU A 14 -17.79 30.31 -18.20
CA LEU A 14 -16.42 29.88 -17.89
C LEU A 14 -16.23 28.36 -17.94
N CYS A 15 -17.28 27.57 -17.65
CA CYS A 15 -17.18 26.11 -17.69
C CYS A 15 -17.05 25.60 -19.14
N LEU A 16 -17.89 26.10 -20.05
CA LEU A 16 -17.83 25.77 -21.48
C LEU A 16 -16.56 26.34 -22.13
N SER A 17 -16.11 27.54 -21.76
CA SER A 17 -14.84 28.12 -22.23
C SER A 17 -13.60 27.45 -21.65
N CYS A 18 -13.62 26.93 -20.42
CA CYS A 18 -12.52 26.11 -19.90
C CYS A 18 -12.46 24.78 -20.65
N ILE A 19 -13.60 24.12 -20.85
CA ILE A 19 -13.68 22.83 -21.58
C ILE A 19 -13.34 22.99 -23.08
N THR A 20 -13.66 24.12 -23.71
CA THR A 20 -13.35 24.33 -25.15
C THR A 20 -12.02 25.04 -25.40
N GLY A 21 -11.57 25.90 -24.50
CA GLY A 21 -10.32 26.66 -24.58
C GLY A 21 -9.09 25.82 -24.26
N ILE A 22 -9.16 24.97 -23.22
CA ILE A 22 -8.06 24.10 -22.80
C ILE A 22 -7.86 22.95 -23.80
N TYR A 23 -8.94 22.37 -24.33
CA TYR A 23 -8.89 21.14 -25.13
C TYR A 23 -8.90 21.35 -26.66
N GLY A 24 -9.37 22.50 -27.13
CA GLY A 24 -9.48 22.79 -28.56
C GLY A 24 -8.51 23.83 -29.11
N CYS A 25 -7.70 24.47 -28.26
CA CYS A 25 -6.95 25.71 -28.58
C CYS A 25 -7.84 26.81 -29.22
N ARG A 26 -9.17 26.73 -29.00
CA ARG A 26 -10.17 27.62 -29.60
C ARG A 26 -10.70 28.56 -28.52
N TRP A 27 -9.95 29.62 -28.26
CA TRP A 27 -10.32 30.70 -27.32
C TRP A 27 -11.33 31.71 -27.88
N LYS A 28 -11.89 31.47 -29.08
CA LYS A 28 -12.83 32.41 -29.72
C LYS A 28 -14.22 32.36 -29.08
N ARG A 29 -14.80 33.55 -28.88
CA ARG A 29 -16.16 33.78 -28.35
C ARG A 29 -17.18 32.96 -29.15
N TYR A 30 -17.82 32.00 -28.49
CA TYR A 30 -19.00 31.36 -29.04
C TYR A 30 -20.21 32.28 -28.91
N GLN A 31 -20.97 32.39 -29.98
CA GLN A 31 -22.29 33.00 -30.03
C GLN A 31 -23.28 31.87 -29.69
N ARG A 32 -23.99 31.95 -28.56
CA ARG A 32 -25.02 30.94 -28.26
C ARG A 32 -26.25 31.23 -29.13
N SER A 33 -26.61 30.27 -29.98
CA SER A 33 -28.03 29.94 -30.20
C SER A 33 -28.63 29.65 -28.84
N HIS A 34 -29.86 30.05 -28.58
CA HIS A 34 -30.55 29.90 -27.29
C HIS A 34 -30.91 28.42 -27.03
N ASP A 35 -29.97 27.48 -27.18
CA ASP A 35 -30.18 26.07 -26.95
C ASP A 35 -29.76 25.69 -25.53
N ASP A 36 -30.73 25.08 -24.84
CA ASP A 36 -30.66 24.51 -23.50
C ASP A 36 -29.38 23.71 -23.30
N THR A 37 -28.83 23.73 -22.08
CA THR A 37 -27.89 22.70 -21.62
C THR A 37 -28.49 21.34 -21.97
N THR A 38 -27.89 20.65 -22.95
CA THR A 38 -28.45 19.37 -23.39
C THR A 38 -28.27 18.38 -22.26
N LYS A 39 -29.30 17.57 -21.99
CA LYS A 39 -29.26 16.51 -20.95
C LYS A 39 -27.99 15.65 -21.03
N TRP A 40 -27.41 15.54 -22.22
CA TRP A 40 -26.14 14.90 -22.52
C TRP A 40 -24.92 15.54 -21.84
N GLU A 41 -24.80 16.88 -21.80
CA GLU A 41 -23.68 17.55 -21.13
C GLU A 41 -23.68 17.29 -19.62
N LEU A 42 -24.87 17.32 -19.00
CA LEU A 42 -25.04 16.98 -17.59
C LEU A 42 -24.69 15.51 -17.32
N LEU A 43 -25.18 14.60 -18.17
CA LEU A 43 -24.86 13.17 -18.08
C LEU A 43 -23.35 12.91 -18.18
N TRP A 44 -22.66 13.53 -19.14
CA TRP A 44 -21.21 13.41 -19.30
C TRP A 44 -20.45 13.95 -18.10
N SER A 45 -20.87 15.07 -17.53
CA SER A 45 -20.26 15.62 -16.31
C SER A 45 -20.43 14.67 -15.12
N LEU A 46 -21.57 14.00 -14.98
CA LEU A 46 -21.81 13.01 -13.92
C LEU A 46 -20.96 11.76 -14.12
N ILE A 47 -20.89 11.24 -15.35
CA ILE A 47 -20.04 10.08 -15.69
C ILE A 47 -18.58 10.40 -15.36
N LEU A 48 -18.13 11.60 -15.70
CA LEU A 48 -16.76 12.01 -15.46
C LEU A 48 -16.43 12.11 -13.97
N LEU A 49 -17.28 12.77 -13.20
CA LEU A 49 -17.12 12.87 -11.74
C LEU A 49 -17.10 11.47 -11.10
N PHE A 50 -18.04 10.61 -11.50
CA PHE A 50 -18.11 9.23 -11.03
C PHE A 50 -16.82 8.47 -11.36
N THR A 51 -16.32 8.59 -12.59
CA THR A 51 -15.10 7.92 -13.03
C THR A 51 -13.87 8.42 -12.28
N PHE A 52 -13.77 9.74 -12.05
CA PHE A 52 -12.70 10.32 -11.25
C PHE A 52 -12.72 9.79 -9.81
N CYS A 53 -13.88 9.79 -9.15
CA CYS A 53 -14.02 9.25 -7.80
C CYS A 53 -13.67 7.76 -7.73
N LEU A 54 -14.12 6.97 -8.72
CA LEU A 54 -13.82 5.55 -8.79
C LEU A 54 -12.31 5.31 -8.96
N LEU A 55 -11.64 6.07 -9.83
CA LEU A 55 -10.19 5.98 -10.02
C LEU A 55 -9.42 6.42 -8.77
N LEU A 56 -9.90 7.43 -8.04
CA LEU A 56 -9.29 7.86 -6.79
C LEU A 56 -9.32 6.74 -5.74
N VAL A 57 -10.48 6.09 -5.57
CA VAL A 57 -10.63 4.93 -4.67
C VAL A 57 -9.78 3.76 -5.14
N TRP A 58 -9.73 3.50 -6.45
CA TRP A 58 -8.93 2.44 -7.03
C TRP A 58 -7.43 2.66 -6.84
N PHE A 59 -6.96 3.89 -7.04
CA PHE A 59 -5.58 4.28 -6.77
C PHE A 59 -5.23 4.12 -5.29
N TYR A 60 -6.11 4.60 -4.39
CA TYR A 60 -5.94 4.45 -2.95
C TYR A 60 -5.87 2.98 -2.53
N PHE A 61 -6.74 2.12 -3.08
CA PHE A 61 -6.69 0.67 -2.84
C PHE A 61 -5.32 0.09 -3.18
N TRP A 62 -4.79 0.37 -4.39
CA TRP A 62 -3.50 -0.16 -4.81
C TRP A 62 -2.32 0.41 -4.02
N TRP A 63 -2.42 1.66 -3.57
CA TRP A 63 -1.43 2.26 -2.68
C TRP A 63 -1.35 1.53 -1.33
N GLU A 64 -2.49 1.28 -0.69
CA GLU A 64 -2.55 0.60 0.62
C GLU A 64 -2.27 -0.90 0.52
N ALA A 65 -2.67 -1.53 -0.59
CA ALA A 65 -2.38 -2.93 -0.89
C ALA A 65 -0.87 -3.22 -1.05
N HIS A 66 0.01 -2.20 -1.03
CA HIS A 66 1.46 -2.36 -1.06
C HIS A 66 2.00 -3.31 0.02
N ASN A 67 1.31 -3.43 1.15
CA ASN A 67 1.60 -4.42 2.18
C ASN A 67 1.56 -5.87 1.67
N ASP A 68 0.64 -6.17 0.76
CA ASP A 68 0.29 -7.52 0.30
C ASP A 68 0.69 -7.78 -1.17
N TYR A 69 1.54 -6.94 -1.78
CA TYR A 69 1.98 -7.13 -3.17
C TYR A 69 2.62 -8.49 -3.43
N ASN A 70 3.37 -9.03 -2.46
CA ASN A 70 3.96 -10.36 -2.59
C ASN A 70 2.90 -11.46 -2.65
N GLU A 71 1.90 -11.39 -1.76
CA GLU A 71 0.75 -12.32 -1.73
C GLU A 71 -0.06 -12.21 -3.04
N PHE A 72 -0.23 -11.00 -3.58
CA PHE A 72 -0.86 -10.81 -4.89
C PHE A 72 -0.09 -11.47 -6.04
N ASN A 73 1.23 -11.26 -6.10
CA ASN A 73 2.08 -11.88 -7.12
C ASN A 73 2.11 -13.41 -6.98
N TRP A 74 2.11 -13.92 -5.75
CA TRP A 74 1.97 -15.35 -5.46
C TRP A 74 0.62 -15.90 -5.92
N PHE A 75 -0.48 -15.16 -5.68
CA PHE A 75 -1.81 -15.52 -6.16
C PHE A 75 -1.85 -15.63 -7.70
N LEU A 76 -1.25 -14.66 -8.41
CA LEU A 76 -1.14 -14.69 -9.86
C LEU A 76 -0.30 -15.87 -10.36
N TYR A 77 0.81 -16.17 -9.67
CA TYR A 77 1.65 -17.33 -9.97
C TYR A 77 0.87 -18.64 -9.82
N ASN A 78 0.13 -18.81 -8.72
CA ASN A 78 -0.64 -20.04 -8.49
C ASN A 78 -1.71 -20.31 -9.57
N ARG A 79 -2.15 -19.25 -10.27
CA ARG A 79 -3.13 -19.35 -11.35
C ARG A 79 -2.52 -19.49 -12.75
N SER A 80 -1.40 -18.82 -13.01
CA SER A 80 -0.75 -18.78 -14.33
C SER A 80 0.38 -19.79 -14.49
N GLY A 81 1.00 -20.20 -13.38
CA GLY A 81 2.22 -21.00 -13.35
C GLY A 81 3.49 -20.22 -13.70
N GLU A 82 3.41 -18.92 -13.94
CA GLU A 82 4.56 -18.07 -14.27
C GLU A 82 4.66 -16.92 -13.27
N TRP A 83 5.85 -16.72 -12.71
CA TRP A 83 6.08 -15.62 -11.79
C TRP A 83 6.21 -14.32 -12.58
N SER A 84 5.39 -13.33 -12.25
CA SER A 84 5.48 -11.99 -12.80
C SER A 84 5.01 -10.98 -11.77
N ASP A 85 5.62 -9.79 -11.78
CA ASP A 85 5.18 -8.68 -10.93
C ASP A 85 3.93 -8.03 -11.54
N GLY A 86 2.76 -8.55 -11.17
CA GLY A 86 1.47 -8.09 -11.68
C GLY A 86 1.07 -6.71 -11.15
N THR A 87 1.74 -6.21 -10.13
CA THR A 87 1.42 -4.91 -9.52
C THR A 87 1.85 -3.75 -10.42
N VAL A 88 2.99 -3.88 -11.12
CA VAL A 88 3.54 -2.87 -12.03
C VAL A 88 2.57 -2.46 -13.13
N PRO A 89 2.00 -3.37 -13.96
CA PRO A 89 1.06 -2.97 -15.00
C PRO A 89 -0.22 -2.37 -14.44
N ILE A 90 -0.68 -2.80 -13.26
CA ILE A 90 -1.89 -2.25 -12.63
C ILE A 90 -1.63 -0.83 -12.13
N LEU A 91 -0.51 -0.58 -11.48
CA LEU A 91 -0.11 0.76 -11.05
C LEU A 91 0.12 1.69 -12.24
N ALA A 92 0.80 1.22 -13.29
CA ALA A 92 1.04 2.00 -14.50
C ALA A 92 -0.27 2.37 -15.21
N THR A 93 -1.20 1.42 -15.37
CA THR A 93 -2.51 1.69 -16.00
C THR A 93 -3.38 2.58 -15.13
N THR A 94 -3.34 2.42 -13.81
CA THR A 94 -4.07 3.29 -12.87
C THR A 94 -3.53 4.72 -12.89
N ALA A 95 -2.21 4.91 -12.85
CA ALA A 95 -1.57 6.21 -12.95
C ALA A 95 -1.84 6.88 -14.31
N ALA A 96 -1.77 6.12 -15.40
CA ALA A 96 -2.11 6.61 -16.73
C ALA A 96 -3.59 7.02 -16.81
N GLY A 97 -4.51 6.19 -16.32
CA GLY A 97 -5.94 6.49 -16.26
C GLY A 97 -6.26 7.72 -15.43
N PHE A 98 -5.65 7.83 -14.24
CA PHE A 98 -5.78 9.01 -13.38
C PHE A 98 -5.29 10.27 -14.07
N THR A 99 -4.11 10.22 -14.69
CA THR A 99 -3.55 11.37 -15.43
C THR A 99 -4.41 11.73 -16.64
N TYR A 100 -4.93 10.75 -17.36
CA TYR A 100 -5.77 10.96 -18.53
C TYR A 100 -7.11 11.61 -18.16
N ILE A 101 -7.74 11.18 -17.06
CA ILE A 101 -8.97 11.80 -16.57
C ILE A 101 -8.71 13.16 -15.92
N ALA A 102 -7.63 13.32 -15.15
CA ALA A 102 -7.33 14.60 -14.50
C ALA A 102 -6.95 15.70 -15.49
N PHE A 103 -6.24 15.36 -16.58
CA PHE A 103 -5.70 16.36 -17.50
C PHE A 103 -6.36 16.36 -18.87
N LEU A 104 -6.67 15.19 -19.44
CA LEU A 104 -7.04 15.07 -20.86
C LEU A 104 -8.55 14.92 -21.08
N MET A 105 -9.32 14.39 -20.11
CA MET A 105 -10.79 14.28 -20.11
C MET A 105 -11.39 13.59 -21.35
N ILE A 106 -10.53 13.01 -22.19
CA ILE A 106 -10.87 12.17 -23.33
C ILE A 106 -10.91 10.73 -22.80
N GLY A 107 -11.61 9.82 -23.47
CA GLY A 107 -11.60 8.39 -23.12
C GLY A 107 -12.13 8.03 -21.72
N VAL A 108 -12.94 8.90 -21.10
CA VAL A 108 -13.61 8.65 -19.80
C VAL A 108 -14.34 7.32 -19.78
N THR A 109 -15.04 6.97 -20.86
CA THR A 109 -15.74 5.68 -20.97
C THR A 109 -14.77 4.50 -20.95
N ALA A 110 -13.61 4.60 -21.59
CA ALA A 110 -12.61 3.54 -21.60
C ALA A 110 -12.00 3.37 -20.20
N ALA A 111 -11.58 4.48 -19.57
CA ALA A 111 -11.09 4.47 -18.20
C ALA A 111 -12.14 3.87 -17.24
N LEU A 112 -13.39 4.34 -17.31
CA LEU A 112 -14.49 3.81 -16.49
C LEU A 112 -14.67 2.30 -16.68
N LEU A 113 -14.76 1.82 -17.91
CA LEU A 113 -14.92 0.39 -18.19
C LEU A 113 -13.73 -0.43 -17.68
N THR A 114 -12.50 0.05 -17.88
CA THR A 114 -11.30 -0.65 -17.39
C THR A 114 -11.22 -0.68 -15.87
N THR A 115 -11.56 0.41 -15.19
CA THR A 115 -11.56 0.47 -13.71
C THR A 115 -12.68 -0.38 -13.14
N VAL A 116 -13.89 -0.33 -13.69
CA VAL A 116 -15.00 -1.19 -13.26
C VAL A 116 -14.65 -2.66 -13.46
N ALA A 117 -14.08 -3.03 -14.62
CA ALA A 117 -13.62 -4.40 -14.86
C ALA A 117 -12.52 -4.82 -13.86
N GLY A 118 -11.57 -3.93 -13.56
CA GLY A 118 -10.53 -4.14 -12.54
C GLY A 118 -11.11 -4.37 -11.14
N VAL A 119 -12.03 -3.51 -10.71
CA VAL A 119 -12.72 -3.62 -9.41
C VAL A 119 -13.51 -4.92 -9.31
N ILE A 120 -14.27 -5.28 -10.35
CA ILE A 120 -15.01 -6.56 -10.39
C ILE A 120 -14.03 -7.74 -10.32
N SER A 121 -12.92 -7.68 -11.05
CA SER A 121 -11.92 -8.73 -11.08
C SER A 121 -11.30 -8.93 -9.69
N VAL A 122 -10.86 -7.87 -9.02
CA VAL A 122 -10.32 -7.94 -7.65
C VAL A 122 -11.38 -8.42 -6.67
N ASN A 123 -12.61 -7.93 -6.74
CA ASN A 123 -13.69 -8.39 -5.86
C ASN A 123 -13.99 -9.89 -5.99
N GLN A 124 -13.90 -10.45 -7.21
CA GLN A 124 -14.14 -11.87 -7.44
C GLN A 124 -12.95 -12.77 -7.08
N THR A 125 -11.73 -12.25 -7.18
CA THR A 125 -10.52 -13.08 -7.10
C THR A 125 -9.73 -12.88 -5.81
N TRP A 126 -9.78 -11.67 -5.24
CA TRP A 126 -8.96 -11.22 -4.11
C TRP A 126 -9.76 -10.28 -3.19
N GLY A 127 -11.04 -10.61 -2.98
CA GLY A 127 -11.99 -9.72 -2.29
C GLY A 127 -11.72 -9.47 -0.81
N GLN A 128 -10.93 -10.33 -0.15
CA GLN A 128 -10.55 -10.14 1.26
C GLN A 128 -9.64 -8.92 1.48
N GLU A 129 -8.98 -8.43 0.43
CA GLU A 129 -8.12 -7.25 0.56
C GLU A 129 -8.87 -5.94 0.64
N TRP A 130 -10.16 -5.92 0.34
CA TRP A 130 -10.95 -4.70 0.55
C TRP A 130 -10.93 -4.27 2.03
N ASP A 131 -10.63 -5.18 2.95
CA ASP A 131 -10.45 -4.90 4.38
C ASP A 131 -9.25 -3.99 4.67
N VAL A 132 -8.27 -3.86 3.75
CA VAL A 132 -7.14 -2.94 3.92
C VAL A 132 -7.59 -1.47 3.89
N ILE A 133 -8.69 -1.16 3.19
CA ILE A 133 -9.21 0.21 3.09
C ILE A 133 -9.72 0.72 4.45
N PRO A 134 -10.67 0.06 5.13
CA PRO A 134 -11.12 0.54 6.44
C PRO A 134 -10.00 0.54 7.49
N ILE A 135 -9.02 -0.37 7.40
CA ILE A 135 -7.86 -0.40 8.31
C ILE A 135 -6.93 0.79 8.05
N SER A 136 -6.57 1.04 6.79
CA SER A 136 -5.70 2.18 6.42
C SER A 136 -6.35 3.52 6.73
N LEU A 137 -7.68 3.66 6.59
CA LEU A 137 -8.41 4.88 6.97
C LEU A 137 -8.27 5.22 8.46
N GLN A 138 -7.98 4.25 9.33
CA GLN A 138 -7.66 4.53 10.73
C GLN A 138 -6.30 5.25 10.89
N ALA A 139 -5.37 5.07 9.95
CA ALA A 139 -4.10 5.82 9.92
C ALA A 139 -4.22 7.13 9.12
N THR A 140 -4.78 7.04 7.91
CA THR A 140 -4.74 8.11 6.91
C THR A 140 -5.90 9.10 7.03
N GLY A 141 -7.00 8.71 7.69
CA GLY A 141 -8.22 9.49 7.82
C GLY A 141 -8.01 10.96 8.22
N PRO A 142 -7.26 11.26 9.31
CA PRO A 142 -6.94 12.63 9.70
C PRO A 142 -6.31 13.48 8.57
N PHE A 143 -5.42 12.90 7.78
CA PHE A 143 -4.70 13.59 6.72
C PHE A 143 -5.55 13.73 5.45
N LEU A 144 -6.32 12.69 5.11
CA LEU A 144 -7.28 12.72 4.02
C LEU A 144 -8.37 13.77 4.25
N HIS A 145 -8.82 13.96 5.51
CA HIS A 145 -9.74 15.03 5.88
C HIS A 145 -9.17 16.41 5.56
N ILE A 146 -7.94 16.70 5.99
CA ILE A 146 -7.28 17.98 5.71
C ILE A 146 -7.14 18.21 4.21
N GLY A 147 -6.78 17.16 3.47
CA GLY A 147 -6.73 17.21 2.00
C GLY A 147 -8.08 17.55 1.37
N ALA A 148 -9.15 16.92 1.84
CA ALA A 148 -10.50 17.16 1.36
C ALA A 148 -10.97 18.60 1.66
N VAL A 149 -10.70 19.11 2.87
CA VAL A 149 -11.00 20.50 3.27
C VAL A 149 -10.22 21.48 2.39
N ALA A 150 -8.93 21.26 2.18
CA ALA A 150 -8.10 22.10 1.31
C ALA A 150 -8.62 22.10 -0.15
N ALA A 151 -9.00 20.93 -0.68
CA ALA A 151 -9.54 20.81 -2.03
C ALA A 151 -10.88 21.56 -2.18
N VAL A 152 -11.82 21.37 -1.25
CA VAL A 152 -13.12 22.06 -1.27
C VAL A 152 -12.97 23.57 -1.03
N THR A 153 -11.98 23.98 -0.24
CA THR A 153 -11.61 25.40 -0.07
C THR A 153 -11.13 26.00 -1.40
N ALA A 154 -10.26 25.31 -2.12
CA ALA A 154 -9.78 25.77 -3.42
C ALA A 154 -10.92 25.86 -4.47
N LEU A 155 -11.87 24.92 -4.43
CA LEU A 155 -13.06 24.95 -5.29
C LEU A 155 -13.99 26.14 -5.00
N SER A 156 -13.90 26.77 -3.82
CA SER A 156 -14.71 27.95 -3.47
C SER A 156 -14.54 29.09 -4.47
N TRP A 157 -13.37 29.26 -5.07
CA TRP A 157 -13.13 30.30 -6.08
C TRP A 157 -13.99 30.10 -7.34
N ILE A 158 -14.09 28.85 -7.78
CA ILE A 158 -14.91 28.48 -8.94
C ILE A 158 -16.38 28.67 -8.59
N VAL A 159 -16.81 28.16 -7.43
CA VAL A 159 -18.20 28.24 -6.97
C VAL A 159 -18.65 29.69 -6.79
N ALA A 160 -17.86 30.52 -6.10
CA ALA A 160 -18.11 31.95 -5.95
C ALA A 160 -18.22 32.64 -7.33
N GLY A 161 -17.35 32.26 -8.27
CA GLY A 161 -17.38 32.73 -9.66
C GLY A 161 -18.68 32.40 -10.39
N GLN A 162 -19.21 31.19 -10.19
CA GLN A 162 -20.49 30.79 -10.80
C GLN A 162 -21.66 31.52 -10.16
N VAL A 163 -21.67 31.63 -8.83
CA VAL A 163 -22.74 32.27 -8.07
C VAL A 163 -22.81 33.77 -8.39
N ALA A 164 -21.68 34.47 -8.42
CA ALA A 164 -21.61 35.90 -8.73
C ALA A 164 -22.06 36.24 -10.16
N ARG A 165 -21.93 35.29 -11.11
CA ARG A 165 -22.33 35.48 -12.52
C ARG A 165 -23.73 34.99 -12.85
N ALA A 166 -24.33 34.15 -12.02
CA ALA A 166 -25.61 33.55 -12.36
C ALA A 166 -26.74 34.59 -12.31
N GLU A 167 -27.52 34.70 -13.39
CA GLU A 167 -28.67 35.61 -13.44
C GLU A 167 -29.87 35.09 -12.62
N LYS A 168 -29.99 33.77 -12.47
CA LYS A 168 -31.11 33.11 -11.77
C LYS A 168 -30.82 32.92 -10.28
N THR A 169 -31.57 33.60 -9.43
CA THR A 169 -31.49 33.49 -7.95
C THR A 169 -31.65 32.06 -7.45
N MET A 170 -32.58 31.28 -8.04
CA MET A 170 -32.75 29.87 -7.69
C MET A 170 -31.49 29.03 -7.92
N PHE A 171 -30.76 29.27 -9.00
CA PHE A 171 -29.51 28.55 -9.30
C PHE A 171 -28.40 28.93 -8.30
N GLN A 172 -28.28 30.22 -7.97
CA GLN A 172 -27.35 30.69 -6.94
C GLN A 172 -27.61 30.02 -5.59
N VAL A 173 -28.86 29.99 -5.15
CA VAL A 173 -29.26 29.40 -3.86
C VAL A 173 -28.96 27.90 -3.86
N VAL A 174 -29.31 27.17 -4.91
CA VAL A 174 -29.06 25.72 -4.98
C VAL A 174 -27.58 25.40 -4.95
N VAL A 175 -26.76 26.07 -5.75
CA VAL A 175 -25.30 25.84 -5.81
C VAL A 175 -24.64 26.21 -4.47
N MET A 176 -25.04 27.32 -3.86
CA MET A 176 -24.54 27.73 -2.54
C MET A 176 -24.92 26.73 -1.45
N LEU A 177 -26.17 26.28 -1.40
CA LEU A 177 -26.63 25.31 -0.41
C LEU A 177 -25.88 23.98 -0.58
N LEU A 178 -25.69 23.50 -1.81
CA LEU A 178 -24.95 22.28 -2.07
C LEU A 178 -23.49 22.41 -1.61
N TYR A 179 -22.83 23.51 -1.96
CA TYR A 179 -21.44 23.76 -1.56
C TYR A 179 -21.29 23.83 -0.04
N LEU A 180 -22.14 24.61 0.64
CA LEU A 180 -22.15 24.74 2.09
C LEU A 180 -22.48 23.42 2.79
N SER A 181 -23.35 22.59 2.21
CA SER A 181 -23.65 21.26 2.75
C SER A 181 -22.44 20.33 2.69
N VAL A 182 -21.70 20.33 1.58
CA VAL A 182 -20.45 19.57 1.45
C VAL A 182 -19.40 20.06 2.43
N LEU A 183 -19.21 21.38 2.53
CA LEU A 183 -18.25 21.99 3.45
C LEU A 183 -18.58 21.68 4.92
N LEU A 184 -19.84 21.81 5.31
CA LEU A 184 -20.30 21.45 6.66
C LEU A 184 -20.10 19.96 6.94
N GLY A 185 -20.41 19.09 5.98
CA GLY A 185 -20.17 17.66 6.10
C GLY A 185 -18.69 17.36 6.37
N LEU A 186 -17.77 18.03 5.66
CA LEU A 186 -16.34 17.90 5.89
C LEU A 186 -15.90 18.43 7.26
N TYR A 187 -16.47 19.53 7.76
CA TYR A 187 -16.14 20.05 9.09
C TYR A 187 -16.62 19.13 10.23
N VAL A 188 -17.71 18.39 10.02
CA VAL A 188 -18.23 17.44 11.02
C VAL A 188 -17.55 16.06 10.91
N LEU A 189 -16.95 15.73 9.75
CA LEU A 189 -16.37 14.41 9.46
C LEU A 189 -15.36 13.91 10.50
N PRO A 190 -14.45 14.73 11.07
CA PRO A 190 -13.46 14.27 12.06
C PRO A 190 -14.04 13.65 13.33
N LEU A 191 -15.32 13.91 13.64
CA LEU A 191 -16.04 13.24 14.74
C LEU A 191 -16.28 11.75 14.49
N TYR A 192 -16.25 11.32 13.23
CA TYR A 192 -16.48 9.93 12.82
C TYR A 192 -15.18 9.18 12.49
N ILE A 193 -14.04 9.86 12.48
CA ILE A 193 -12.74 9.24 12.22
C ILE A 193 -12.26 8.57 13.50
N THR A 194 -12.20 7.24 13.49
CA THR A 194 -11.63 6.45 14.58
C THR A 194 -10.22 6.01 14.21
N SER A 195 -9.26 6.31 15.09
CA SER A 195 -7.87 5.89 14.94
C SER A 195 -7.34 5.39 16.28
N PRO A 196 -6.73 4.18 16.34
CA PRO A 196 -6.09 3.73 17.57
C PRO A 196 -4.89 4.60 17.92
N CYS A 197 -4.27 5.29 16.96
CA CYS A 197 -3.09 6.11 17.19
C CYS A 197 -3.39 7.53 17.69
N ILE A 198 -4.66 7.92 17.83
CA ILE A 198 -5.05 9.15 18.53
C ILE A 198 -5.17 8.83 20.02
N MET A 199 -4.05 8.90 20.74
CA MET A 199 -3.98 8.57 22.17
C MET A 199 -2.86 9.33 22.87
N GLU A 200 -2.80 9.26 24.19
CA GLU A 200 -1.66 9.81 24.92
C GLU A 200 -0.42 8.92 24.74
N PRO A 201 0.78 9.48 24.47
CA PRO A 201 2.02 8.72 24.39
C PRO A 201 2.30 7.82 25.60
N THR A 202 1.79 8.20 26.78
CA THR A 202 1.94 7.43 28.02
C THR A 202 1.06 6.19 28.09
N SER A 203 -0.01 6.11 27.29
CA SER A 203 -0.86 4.90 27.18
C SER A 203 -0.37 3.93 26.11
N LEU A 204 0.65 4.30 25.32
CA LEU A 204 1.20 3.42 24.31
C LEU A 204 1.86 2.19 24.97
N GLY A 205 1.41 1.02 24.55
CA GLY A 205 1.98 -0.25 24.99
C GLY A 205 3.43 -0.46 24.50
N PRO A 206 4.09 -1.53 24.97
CA PRO A 206 5.42 -1.88 24.50
C PRO A 206 5.40 -2.10 22.98
N ARG A 207 6.56 -1.88 22.35
CA ARG A 207 6.73 -2.17 20.93
C ARG A 207 6.40 -3.64 20.64
N PRO A 208 5.55 -3.94 19.64
CA PRO A 208 5.26 -5.31 19.27
C PRO A 208 6.52 -6.04 18.82
N ASP A 209 6.60 -7.29 19.25
CA ASP A 209 7.65 -8.20 18.80
C ASP A 209 7.51 -8.45 17.29
N VAL A 210 8.64 -8.60 16.60
CA VAL A 210 8.67 -8.89 15.15
C VAL A 210 9.15 -10.31 14.94
N ILE A 211 8.34 -11.11 14.25
CA ILE A 211 8.64 -12.47 13.80
C ILE A 211 9.01 -12.42 12.32
N GLY A 212 10.11 -13.08 11.93
CA GLY A 212 10.55 -13.15 10.55
C GLY A 212 9.75 -14.19 9.75
N ARG A 213 8.81 -13.74 8.92
CA ARG A 213 7.99 -14.59 8.05
C ARG A 213 8.85 -15.20 6.95
N GLN A 214 8.94 -16.53 6.93
CA GLN A 214 9.81 -17.29 6.03
C GLN A 214 11.29 -16.81 6.11
N GLY A 215 11.66 -16.27 7.28
CA GLY A 215 12.89 -15.53 7.53
C GLY A 215 12.75 -14.04 7.20
N ALA A 216 13.45 -13.56 6.18
CA ALA A 216 13.42 -12.19 5.70
C ALA A 216 13.41 -12.19 4.15
N PRO A 217 12.30 -12.63 3.52
CA PRO A 217 12.21 -12.86 2.09
C PRO A 217 12.49 -11.61 1.23
N MET A 218 12.27 -10.40 1.76
CA MET A 218 12.69 -9.18 1.05
C MET A 218 14.21 -8.99 0.94
N LEU A 219 15.01 -9.72 1.72
CA LEU A 219 16.48 -9.63 1.77
C LEU A 219 17.20 -10.90 1.29
N ALA A 220 16.53 -12.04 1.28
CA ALA A 220 17.11 -13.36 1.03
C ALA A 220 16.03 -14.34 0.55
N PRO A 221 16.37 -15.44 -0.15
CA PRO A 221 15.38 -16.40 -0.63
C PRO A 221 14.60 -17.02 0.53
N GLU A 222 13.27 -16.93 0.47
CA GLU A 222 12.34 -17.42 1.49
C GLU A 222 12.62 -18.87 1.93
N ASN A 223 12.32 -19.19 3.20
CA ASN A 223 12.45 -20.55 3.77
C ASN A 223 13.86 -21.20 3.66
N THR A 224 14.90 -20.42 3.38
CA THR A 224 16.30 -20.88 3.40
C THR A 224 17.00 -20.54 4.72
N LEU A 225 18.07 -21.28 5.05
CA LEU A 225 18.86 -21.01 6.25
C LEU A 225 19.40 -19.57 6.27
N TRP A 226 19.82 -19.06 5.11
CA TRP A 226 20.28 -17.67 4.97
C TRP A 226 19.18 -16.64 5.24
N SER A 227 17.94 -16.90 4.79
CA SER A 227 16.81 -16.02 5.09
C SER A 227 16.53 -15.92 6.59
N PHE A 228 16.59 -17.04 7.32
CA PHE A 228 16.44 -17.02 8.78
C PHE A 228 17.62 -16.33 9.47
N GLN A 229 18.85 -16.56 9.03
CA GLN A 229 20.02 -15.83 9.54
C GLN A 229 19.88 -14.31 9.32
N ARG A 230 19.33 -13.90 8.18
CA ARG A 230 19.03 -12.50 7.89
C ARG A 230 17.98 -11.90 8.80
N ALA A 231 16.91 -12.63 9.05
CA ALA A 231 15.90 -12.22 10.01
C ALA A 231 16.51 -12.01 11.41
N LEU A 232 17.33 -12.96 11.87
CA LEU A 232 18.01 -12.87 13.17
C LEU A 232 18.96 -11.66 13.26
N GLN A 233 19.67 -11.32 12.17
CA GLN A 233 20.48 -10.08 12.09
C GLN A 233 19.62 -8.81 12.21
N MET A 234 18.33 -8.89 11.89
CA MET A 234 17.37 -7.80 12.07
C MET A 234 16.78 -7.75 13.49
N ASN A 235 17.25 -8.59 14.42
CA ASN A 235 16.80 -8.71 15.81
C ASN A 235 15.31 -9.10 15.93
N VAL A 236 14.83 -9.99 15.07
CA VAL A 236 13.51 -10.63 15.24
C VAL A 236 13.48 -11.48 16.51
N THR A 237 12.33 -11.56 17.16
CA THR A 237 12.13 -12.37 18.39
C THR A 237 11.77 -13.82 18.09
N GLY A 238 11.32 -14.08 16.86
CA GLY A 238 11.00 -15.40 16.37
C GLY A 238 11.10 -15.52 14.86
N LEU A 239 10.96 -16.76 14.39
CA LEU A 239 10.99 -17.14 12.99
C LEU A 239 9.69 -17.88 12.66
N GLU A 240 9.06 -17.51 11.55
CA GLU A 240 7.92 -18.24 10.99
C GLU A 240 8.35 -19.01 9.76
N ALA A 241 7.91 -20.26 9.61
CA ALA A 241 8.18 -21.07 8.42
C ALA A 241 6.95 -21.88 7.97
N ASP A 242 6.93 -22.23 6.69
CA ASP A 242 5.94 -23.16 6.13
C ASP A 242 6.59 -24.54 5.97
N VAL A 243 5.95 -25.57 6.52
CA VAL A 243 6.53 -26.93 6.58
C VAL A 243 5.69 -27.90 5.77
N ALA A 244 6.35 -28.61 4.87
CA ALA A 244 5.85 -29.78 4.16
C ALA A 244 6.58 -31.05 4.63
N ILE A 245 6.07 -32.22 4.23
CA ILE A 245 6.66 -33.54 4.54
C ILE A 245 7.07 -34.19 3.23
N SER A 246 8.30 -34.68 3.15
CA SER A 246 8.81 -35.41 1.99
C SER A 246 8.22 -36.83 1.91
N GLU A 247 8.42 -37.50 0.79
CA GLU A 247 7.89 -38.85 0.54
C GLU A 247 8.41 -39.87 1.56
N ASP A 248 9.65 -39.68 2.02
CA ASP A 248 10.34 -40.47 3.05
C ASP A 248 10.17 -39.94 4.48
N GLY A 249 9.24 -39.00 4.71
CA GLY A 249 8.83 -38.57 6.06
C GLY A 249 9.74 -37.53 6.71
N VAL A 250 10.53 -36.78 5.95
CA VAL A 250 11.37 -35.69 6.47
C VAL A 250 10.63 -34.35 6.37
N PRO A 251 10.40 -33.64 7.48
CA PRO A 251 9.83 -32.30 7.42
C PRO A 251 10.81 -31.27 6.86
N PHE A 252 10.39 -30.55 5.82
CA PHE A 252 11.18 -29.53 5.13
C PHE A 252 10.41 -28.25 4.89
N LEU A 253 11.13 -27.17 4.62
CA LEU A 253 10.55 -25.84 4.52
C LEU A 253 10.19 -25.51 3.08
N MET A 254 8.91 -25.26 2.81
CA MET A 254 8.41 -24.90 1.49
C MET A 254 7.03 -24.24 1.59
N HIS A 255 6.91 -23.02 1.05
CA HIS A 255 5.65 -22.31 1.01
C HIS A 255 4.71 -22.82 -0.08
N ASP A 256 5.24 -23.18 -1.24
CA ASP A 256 4.44 -23.61 -2.39
C ASP A 256 4.06 -25.09 -2.32
N ARG A 257 3.08 -25.50 -3.13
CA ARG A 257 2.82 -26.93 -3.39
C ARG A 257 3.84 -27.53 -4.35
N MET A 258 4.29 -26.77 -5.33
CA MET A 258 5.27 -27.20 -6.33
C MET A 258 6.62 -26.54 -6.08
N LEU A 259 7.71 -27.18 -6.52
CA LEU A 259 9.08 -26.70 -6.34
C LEU A 259 9.51 -25.64 -7.38
N ARG A 260 8.69 -25.41 -8.41
CA ARG A 260 9.07 -24.67 -9.63
C ARG A 260 9.47 -23.20 -9.42
N ARG A 261 8.84 -22.50 -8.49
CA ARG A 261 9.09 -21.06 -8.26
C ARG A 261 10.41 -20.80 -7.55
N THR A 262 10.65 -21.56 -6.48
CA THR A 262 11.71 -21.27 -5.50
C THR A 262 12.89 -22.23 -5.60
N THR A 263 12.94 -23.08 -6.64
CA THR A 263 14.06 -24.01 -6.87
C THR A 263 14.42 -24.17 -8.34
N ASP A 264 15.47 -24.92 -8.62
CA ASP A 264 15.88 -25.34 -9.98
C ASP A 264 15.36 -26.73 -10.39
N VAL A 265 14.24 -27.20 -9.81
CA VAL A 265 13.63 -28.51 -10.13
C VAL A 265 13.45 -28.76 -11.63
N GLY A 266 13.09 -27.74 -12.42
CA GLY A 266 12.93 -27.89 -13.87
C GLY A 266 14.22 -28.21 -14.62
N LYS A 267 15.39 -27.98 -14.00
CA LYS A 267 16.71 -28.37 -14.54
C LYS A 267 17.16 -29.73 -14.04
N VAL A 268 16.96 -30.01 -12.75
CA VAL A 268 17.46 -31.24 -12.09
C VAL A 268 16.51 -32.43 -12.34
N PHE A 269 15.19 -32.19 -12.26
CA PHE A 269 14.12 -33.17 -12.46
C PHE A 269 13.05 -32.64 -13.44
N PRO A 270 13.38 -32.49 -14.74
CA PRO A 270 12.48 -31.86 -15.73
C PRO A 270 11.13 -32.56 -15.85
N ASP A 271 11.11 -33.90 -15.75
CA ASP A 271 9.89 -34.70 -15.88
C ASP A 271 8.97 -34.62 -14.65
N ARG A 272 9.47 -34.10 -13.51
CA ARG A 272 8.77 -34.02 -12.22
C ARG A 272 8.48 -32.58 -11.78
N GLN A 273 8.74 -31.59 -12.62
CA GLN A 273 8.64 -30.17 -12.24
C GLN A 273 7.22 -29.71 -11.82
N THR A 274 6.17 -30.44 -12.22
CA THR A 274 4.77 -30.18 -11.86
C THR A 274 4.26 -31.09 -10.75
N GLU A 275 5.11 -31.98 -10.23
CA GLU A 275 4.79 -32.85 -9.12
C GLU A 275 4.77 -32.04 -7.80
N GLU A 276 3.92 -32.44 -6.86
CA GLU A 276 3.85 -31.77 -5.56
C GLU A 276 5.14 -32.05 -4.77
N ALA A 277 5.66 -31.02 -4.10
CA ALA A 277 6.92 -31.05 -3.38
C ALA A 277 6.98 -32.17 -2.33
N SER A 278 5.82 -32.59 -1.78
CA SER A 278 5.75 -33.68 -0.82
C SER A 278 6.12 -35.03 -1.42
N PHE A 279 5.90 -35.27 -2.71
CA PHE A 279 6.24 -36.56 -3.35
C PHE A 279 7.73 -36.68 -3.73
N PHE A 280 8.55 -35.69 -3.39
CA PHE A 280 10.01 -35.82 -3.51
C PHE A 280 10.58 -36.43 -2.23
N ASN A 281 11.54 -37.34 -2.37
CA ASN A 281 12.34 -37.82 -1.25
C ASN A 281 13.30 -36.72 -0.77
N TRP A 282 13.68 -36.76 0.51
CA TRP A 282 14.61 -35.78 1.07
C TRP A 282 15.95 -35.73 0.32
N THR A 283 16.46 -36.87 -0.11
CA THR A 283 17.71 -36.96 -0.89
C THR A 283 17.61 -36.23 -2.23
N ASP A 284 16.43 -36.19 -2.86
CA ASP A 284 16.18 -35.44 -4.10
C ASP A 284 16.06 -33.95 -3.80
N LEU A 285 15.31 -33.58 -2.75
CA LEU A 285 15.14 -32.20 -2.31
C LEU A 285 16.48 -31.53 -1.96
N GLN A 286 17.41 -32.27 -1.36
CA GLN A 286 18.75 -31.77 -1.02
C GLN A 286 19.62 -31.43 -2.24
N GLN A 287 19.33 -31.98 -3.41
CA GLN A 287 20.06 -31.68 -4.64
C GLN A 287 19.63 -30.35 -5.27
N LEU A 288 18.47 -29.82 -4.87
CA LEU A 288 17.90 -28.61 -5.46
C LEU A 288 18.54 -27.34 -4.88
N ASN A 289 18.79 -26.39 -5.76
CA ASN A 289 19.18 -25.04 -5.40
C ASN A 289 17.94 -24.21 -5.08
N ALA A 290 17.88 -23.65 -3.87
CA ALA A 290 16.73 -22.87 -3.39
C ALA A 290 17.01 -21.35 -3.34
N GLY A 291 18.07 -20.86 -4.00
CA GLY A 291 18.49 -19.46 -3.89
C GLY A 291 18.81 -18.71 -5.18
N GLN A 292 19.19 -19.39 -6.27
CA GLN A 292 19.49 -18.74 -7.54
C GLN A 292 18.28 -18.03 -8.15
N TRP A 293 17.06 -18.57 -7.95
CA TRP A 293 15.82 -17.96 -8.42
C TRP A 293 15.67 -16.51 -7.91
N PHE A 294 16.02 -16.28 -6.63
CA PHE A 294 15.92 -14.96 -6.00
C PHE A 294 16.80 -13.92 -6.70
N LEU A 295 18.02 -14.30 -7.10
CA LEU A 295 18.94 -13.40 -7.81
C LEU A 295 18.53 -13.15 -9.26
N LYS A 296 17.88 -14.14 -9.88
CA LYS A 296 17.47 -14.08 -11.28
C LYS A 296 16.18 -13.27 -11.45
N ASP A 297 15.19 -13.57 -10.61
CA ASP A 297 13.83 -13.05 -10.77
C ASP A 297 13.63 -11.73 -9.99
N ASP A 298 14.52 -11.44 -9.01
CA ASP A 298 14.53 -10.22 -8.18
C ASP A 298 13.13 -9.80 -7.69
N PRO A 299 12.41 -10.70 -6.99
CA PRO A 299 10.97 -10.53 -6.71
C PRO A 299 10.64 -9.28 -5.90
N PHE A 300 11.61 -8.73 -5.17
CA PHE A 300 11.46 -7.54 -4.33
C PHE A 300 12.31 -6.36 -4.79
N TRP A 301 12.97 -6.45 -5.95
CA TRP A 301 13.81 -5.39 -6.51
C TRP A 301 14.99 -5.01 -5.60
N THR A 302 15.42 -5.94 -4.74
CA THR A 302 16.46 -5.75 -3.73
C THR A 302 17.81 -6.30 -4.16
N VAL A 303 17.89 -7.14 -5.21
CA VAL A 303 19.14 -7.81 -5.63
C VAL A 303 20.25 -6.82 -6.01
N ARG A 304 19.88 -5.63 -6.50
CA ARG A 304 20.85 -4.55 -6.80
C ARG A 304 21.57 -4.01 -5.57
N SER A 305 20.92 -4.05 -4.40
CA SER A 305 21.49 -3.57 -3.14
C SER A 305 22.44 -4.56 -2.48
N LEU A 306 22.46 -5.82 -2.94
CA LEU A 306 23.28 -6.89 -2.36
C LEU A 306 24.74 -6.78 -2.80
N SER A 307 25.64 -6.97 -1.84
CA SER A 307 27.08 -7.14 -2.07
C SER A 307 27.39 -8.45 -2.81
N PRO A 308 28.55 -8.55 -3.49
CA PRO A 308 28.96 -9.78 -4.18
C PRO A 308 29.04 -11.01 -3.28
N HIS A 309 29.44 -10.82 -2.02
CA HIS A 309 29.51 -11.90 -1.04
C HIS A 309 28.12 -12.45 -0.70
N GLU A 310 27.15 -11.55 -0.47
CA GLU A 310 25.77 -11.93 -0.18
C GLU A 310 25.12 -12.67 -1.36
N LYS A 311 25.39 -12.22 -2.60
CA LYS A 311 24.95 -12.92 -3.80
C LYS A 311 25.51 -14.34 -3.88
N THR A 312 26.76 -14.54 -3.48
CA THR A 312 27.38 -15.88 -3.44
C THR A 312 26.72 -16.77 -2.40
N LEU A 313 26.43 -16.25 -1.20
CA LEU A 313 25.74 -16.99 -0.15
C LEU A 313 24.31 -17.37 -0.56
N ILE A 314 23.59 -16.45 -1.20
CA ILE A 314 22.25 -16.68 -1.75
C ILE A 314 22.29 -17.73 -2.85
N ALA A 315 23.22 -17.62 -3.80
CA ALA A 315 23.34 -18.57 -4.91
C ALA A 315 23.64 -20.01 -4.44
N ASN A 316 24.17 -20.18 -3.23
CA ASN A 316 24.56 -21.47 -2.66
C ASN A 316 23.58 -21.98 -1.59
N GLN A 317 22.32 -21.53 -1.60
CA GLN A 317 21.28 -22.08 -0.71
C GLN A 317 20.66 -23.36 -1.27
N SER A 318 20.38 -24.31 -0.38
CA SER A 318 19.60 -25.53 -0.64
C SER A 318 18.23 -25.46 0.06
N VAL A 319 17.36 -26.42 -0.24
CA VAL A 319 16.13 -26.64 0.55
C VAL A 319 16.51 -26.89 2.02
N CYS A 320 15.80 -26.26 2.94
CA CYS A 320 16.06 -26.32 4.38
C CYS A 320 15.13 -27.34 5.05
N SER A 321 15.65 -28.15 5.97
CA SER A 321 14.82 -29.02 6.81
C SER A 321 14.29 -28.27 8.03
N LEU A 322 13.17 -28.74 8.60
CA LEU A 322 12.68 -28.21 9.87
C LEU A 322 13.73 -28.37 10.98
N GLU A 323 14.45 -29.50 11.00
CA GLU A 323 15.50 -29.75 11.98
C GLU A 323 16.63 -28.69 11.90
N GLN A 324 17.04 -28.29 10.70
CA GLN A 324 18.05 -27.25 10.50
C GLN A 324 17.59 -25.89 11.04
N LEU A 325 16.34 -25.50 10.76
CA LEU A 325 15.75 -24.27 11.31
C LEU A 325 15.69 -24.31 12.83
N LEU A 326 15.22 -25.41 13.42
CA LEU A 326 15.10 -25.55 14.87
C LEU A 326 16.47 -25.50 15.57
N LYS A 327 17.51 -26.09 14.97
CA LYS A 327 18.90 -25.97 15.46
C LYS A 327 19.41 -24.53 15.42
N LEU A 328 19.15 -23.81 14.32
CA LEU A 328 19.51 -22.40 14.19
C LEU A 328 18.79 -21.56 15.26
N ALA A 329 17.49 -21.77 15.43
CA ALA A 329 16.69 -21.04 16.42
C ALA A 329 17.13 -21.34 17.86
N SER A 330 17.45 -22.61 18.17
CA SER A 330 18.01 -23.02 19.45
C SER A 330 19.32 -22.30 19.76
N TYR A 331 20.23 -22.22 18.77
CA TYR A 331 21.51 -21.52 18.93
C TYR A 331 21.35 -20.03 19.24
N HIS A 332 20.34 -19.38 18.66
CA HIS A 332 20.05 -17.96 18.88
C HIS A 332 19.00 -17.69 19.97
N ASN A 333 18.52 -18.73 20.67
CA ASN A 333 17.43 -18.65 21.65
C ASN A 333 16.20 -17.88 21.11
N SER A 334 15.83 -18.17 19.86
CA SER A 334 14.71 -17.53 19.15
C SER A 334 13.54 -18.50 19.03
N THR A 335 12.32 -17.96 19.07
CA THR A 335 11.12 -18.81 18.95
C THR A 335 10.88 -19.21 17.49
N VAL A 336 10.27 -20.37 17.26
CA VAL A 336 9.87 -20.83 15.92
C VAL A 336 8.39 -21.15 15.93
N VAL A 337 7.65 -20.49 15.05
CA VAL A 337 6.29 -20.89 14.69
C VAL A 337 6.32 -21.49 13.29
N PHE A 338 5.63 -22.60 13.08
CA PHE A 338 5.58 -23.20 11.76
C PHE A 338 4.17 -23.61 11.39
N ARG A 339 3.79 -23.37 10.14
CA ARG A 339 2.53 -23.88 9.58
C ARG A 339 2.80 -25.21 8.92
N LEU A 340 2.35 -26.28 9.57
CA LEU A 340 2.51 -27.63 9.06
C LEU A 340 1.39 -27.96 8.07
N ARG A 341 1.75 -28.28 6.83
CA ARG A 341 0.83 -28.71 5.79
C ARG A 341 0.63 -30.22 5.85
N ARG A 342 -0.62 -30.65 5.89
CA ARG A 342 -0.97 -32.06 5.70
C ARG A 342 -0.69 -32.46 4.24
N PRO A 343 0.03 -33.57 3.99
CA PRO A 343 0.25 -34.06 2.63
C PRO A 343 -1.05 -34.62 1.99
N PRO A 344 -1.07 -34.87 0.67
CA PRO A 344 -2.20 -35.48 -0.04
C PRO A 344 -2.60 -36.86 0.50
N ALA A 345 -3.86 -37.29 0.27
CA ALA A 345 -4.42 -38.52 0.83
C ALA A 345 -3.73 -39.82 0.35
N ASP A 346 -3.14 -39.78 -0.85
CA ASP A 346 -2.37 -40.85 -1.49
C ASP A 346 -0.90 -40.87 -1.06
N HIS A 347 -0.46 -39.88 -0.28
CA HIS A 347 0.92 -39.79 0.20
C HIS A 347 1.24 -40.84 1.28
N PRO A 348 2.41 -41.50 1.24
CA PRO A 348 2.77 -42.55 2.21
C PRO A 348 2.78 -42.06 3.67
N CYS A 349 3.19 -40.81 3.90
CA CYS A 349 3.18 -40.19 5.24
C CYS A 349 1.85 -39.52 5.63
N TYR A 350 0.75 -39.75 4.91
CA TYR A 350 -0.55 -39.09 5.20
C TYR A 350 -1.04 -39.27 6.63
N TYR A 351 -0.80 -40.45 7.22
CA TYR A 351 -1.21 -40.75 8.60
C TYR A 351 -0.09 -40.53 9.63
N SER A 352 1.16 -40.37 9.20
CA SER A 352 2.33 -40.25 10.09
C SER A 352 2.88 -38.82 10.21
N TRP A 353 2.48 -37.89 9.35
CA TRP A 353 3.03 -36.53 9.26
C TRP A 353 3.20 -35.78 10.59
N ILE A 354 2.25 -35.90 11.54
CA ILE A 354 2.38 -35.32 12.89
C ILE A 354 3.51 -36.00 13.66
N ASN A 355 3.56 -37.33 13.67
CA ASN A 355 4.57 -38.09 14.39
C ASN A 355 5.97 -37.86 13.80
N ASP A 356 6.08 -37.81 12.47
CA ASP A 356 7.32 -37.51 11.75
C ASP A 356 7.82 -36.11 12.11
N THR A 357 6.91 -35.13 12.20
CA THR A 357 7.24 -33.77 12.64
C THR A 357 7.68 -33.71 14.11
N LEU A 358 6.97 -34.38 15.01
CA LEU A 358 7.35 -34.44 16.43
C LEU A 358 8.72 -35.11 16.60
N GLN A 359 9.01 -36.14 15.83
CA GLN A 359 10.30 -36.80 15.84
C GLN A 359 11.42 -35.87 15.36
N ALA A 360 11.19 -35.08 14.30
CA ALA A 360 12.14 -34.07 13.84
C ALA A 360 12.38 -32.97 14.90
N VAL A 361 11.33 -32.50 15.57
CA VAL A 361 11.44 -31.55 16.69
C VAL A 361 12.30 -32.15 17.81
N GLN A 362 12.04 -33.39 18.21
CA GLN A 362 12.82 -34.07 19.25
C GLN A 362 14.29 -34.29 18.85
N ARG A 363 14.54 -34.71 17.60
CA ARG A 363 15.91 -34.92 17.07
C ARG A 363 16.72 -33.62 16.99
N SER A 364 16.06 -32.48 16.77
CA SER A 364 16.74 -31.18 16.71
C SER A 364 17.39 -30.76 18.04
N GLY A 365 16.90 -31.30 19.17
CA GLY A 365 17.35 -30.92 20.51
C GLY A 365 16.95 -29.51 20.93
N VAL A 366 16.03 -28.86 20.21
CA VAL A 366 15.52 -27.52 20.55
C VAL A 366 14.77 -27.55 21.88
N PRO A 367 14.96 -26.54 22.76
CA PRO A 367 14.10 -26.37 23.93
C PRO A 367 12.63 -26.27 23.52
N GLN A 368 11.77 -27.11 24.11
CA GLN A 368 10.35 -27.19 23.71
C GLN A 368 9.62 -25.84 23.83
N GLY A 369 9.98 -25.03 24.84
CA GLY A 369 9.43 -23.69 25.06
C GLY A 369 9.80 -22.65 24.01
N LEU A 370 10.61 -22.99 22.99
CA LEU A 370 10.86 -22.13 21.84
C LEU A 370 9.98 -22.48 20.63
N VAL A 371 9.25 -23.60 20.67
CA VAL A 371 8.54 -24.11 19.50
C VAL A 371 7.03 -23.90 19.67
N MET A 372 6.44 -23.14 18.75
CA MET A 372 5.02 -22.85 18.66
C MET A 372 4.34 -23.87 17.74
N TRP A 373 3.59 -24.79 18.33
CA TRP A 373 2.86 -25.84 17.64
C TRP A 373 1.50 -25.34 17.16
N THR A 374 1.32 -25.26 15.84
CA THR A 374 0.10 -24.75 15.20
C THR A 374 -0.99 -25.78 14.87
N PRO A 375 -0.69 -27.06 14.55
CA PRO A 375 -1.74 -28.02 14.23
C PRO A 375 -2.75 -28.19 15.37
N ASP A 376 -4.03 -28.01 15.05
CA ASP A 376 -5.13 -28.22 15.99
C ASP A 376 -5.45 -29.71 16.21
N GLU A 377 -5.07 -30.55 15.26
CA GLU A 377 -5.28 -31.98 15.32
C GLU A 377 -4.33 -32.65 16.31
N HIS A 378 -4.82 -33.68 16.99
CA HIS A 378 -4.02 -34.52 17.90
C HIS A 378 -3.28 -33.74 19.02
N ARG A 379 -3.70 -32.52 19.38
CA ARG A 379 -3.07 -31.72 20.47
C ARG A 379 -2.93 -32.48 21.78
N ALA A 380 -3.88 -33.35 22.12
CA ALA A 380 -3.81 -34.19 23.32
C ALA A 380 -2.59 -35.13 23.30
N GLN A 381 -2.31 -35.76 22.15
CA GLN A 381 -1.13 -36.60 21.95
C GLN A 381 0.15 -35.77 21.98
N VAL A 382 0.16 -34.60 21.31
CA VAL A 382 1.30 -33.68 21.28
C VAL A 382 1.69 -33.26 22.71
N ARG A 383 0.71 -32.94 23.56
CA ARG A 383 0.94 -32.57 24.97
C ARG A 383 1.48 -33.72 25.82
N GLN A 384 1.08 -34.95 25.52
CA GLN A 384 1.61 -36.12 26.22
C GLN A 384 3.07 -36.37 25.85
N LEU A 385 3.44 -36.19 24.58
CA LEU A 385 4.79 -36.45 24.08
C LEU A 385 5.77 -35.29 24.37
N LEU A 386 5.35 -34.05 24.10
CA LEU A 386 6.17 -32.84 24.23
C LEU A 386 5.36 -31.73 24.93
N PRO A 387 5.17 -31.82 26.27
CA PRO A 387 4.32 -30.91 27.03
C PRO A 387 4.80 -29.45 27.03
N GLY A 388 6.08 -29.21 26.76
CA GLY A 388 6.66 -27.86 26.74
C GLY A 388 6.43 -27.08 25.45
N LEU A 389 5.83 -27.67 24.41
CA LEU A 389 5.53 -26.97 23.17
C LEU A 389 4.45 -25.90 23.39
N ILE A 390 4.70 -24.70 22.88
CA ILE A 390 3.76 -23.58 22.98
C ILE A 390 2.57 -23.84 22.06
N GLN A 391 1.40 -24.00 22.66
CA GLN A 391 0.16 -24.26 21.94
C GLN A 391 -0.34 -22.98 21.26
N THR A 392 -0.33 -22.96 19.93
CA THR A 392 -0.70 -21.81 19.11
C THR A 392 -1.81 -22.18 18.14
N SER A 393 -2.89 -21.41 18.01
CA SER A 393 -3.93 -21.68 16.99
C SER A 393 -3.81 -20.70 15.83
N VAL A 394 -4.16 -21.16 14.63
CA VAL A 394 -4.26 -20.36 13.41
C VAL A 394 -5.71 -20.00 13.07
N GLU A 395 -6.66 -20.45 13.88
CA GLU A 395 -8.08 -20.14 13.75
C GLU A 395 -8.49 -19.07 14.76
N LYS A 396 -9.36 -18.15 14.35
CA LYS A 396 -9.90 -17.12 15.26
C LYS A 396 -10.89 -17.77 16.21
N LEU A 397 -10.47 -17.96 17.45
CA LEU A 397 -11.28 -18.50 18.55
C LEU A 397 -11.48 -17.44 19.63
N THR A 398 -12.54 -17.56 20.43
CA THR A 398 -12.75 -16.64 21.56
C THR A 398 -11.71 -16.90 22.66
N PRO A 399 -11.34 -15.88 23.46
CA PRO A 399 -10.45 -16.06 24.60
C PRO A 399 -10.83 -17.23 25.51
N GLN A 400 -12.13 -17.39 25.82
CA GLN A 400 -12.57 -18.49 26.70
C GLN A 400 -12.36 -19.87 26.06
N SER A 401 -12.54 -19.98 24.74
CA SER A 401 -12.34 -21.22 24.01
C SER A 401 -10.87 -21.60 23.95
N LEU A 402 -9.98 -20.62 23.79
CA LEU A 402 -8.53 -20.80 23.82
C LEU A 402 -8.05 -21.29 25.18
N HIS A 403 -8.50 -20.64 26.26
CA HIS A 403 -8.18 -21.06 27.63
C HIS A 403 -8.66 -22.48 27.94
N ARG A 404 -9.89 -22.83 27.56
CA ARG A 404 -10.41 -24.21 27.71
C ARG A 404 -9.58 -25.22 26.94
N SER A 405 -9.12 -24.84 25.75
CA SER A 405 -8.27 -25.69 24.94
C SER A 405 -6.81 -25.67 25.40
N GLY A 406 -6.40 -24.84 26.36
CA GLY A 406 -5.00 -24.71 26.79
C GLY A 406 -4.10 -24.10 25.72
N ILE A 407 -4.62 -23.17 24.92
CA ILE A 407 -3.93 -22.45 23.85
C ILE A 407 -3.65 -21.04 24.34
N SER A 408 -2.39 -20.60 24.28
CA SER A 408 -1.96 -19.30 24.81
C SER A 408 -1.53 -18.30 23.73
N ARG A 409 -1.48 -18.74 22.46
CA ARG A 409 -1.02 -17.94 21.33
C ARG A 409 -1.97 -18.08 20.15
N LEU A 410 -2.11 -16.99 19.40
CA LEU A 410 -2.84 -16.93 18.15
C LEU A 410 -1.95 -16.40 17.03
N LEU A 411 -2.07 -16.99 15.84
CA LEU A 411 -1.44 -16.52 14.61
C LEU A 411 -2.53 -16.28 13.57
N LEU A 412 -2.94 -15.02 13.38
CA LEU A 412 -4.03 -14.64 12.49
C LEU A 412 -3.56 -13.69 11.40
N ARG A 413 -4.33 -13.60 10.32
CA ARG A 413 -4.11 -12.55 9.32
C ARG A 413 -4.51 -11.18 9.90
N TYR A 414 -3.83 -10.10 9.52
CA TYR A 414 -4.06 -8.76 10.07
C TYR A 414 -5.50 -8.27 9.90
N ASN A 415 -6.19 -8.69 8.84
CA ASN A 415 -7.59 -8.33 8.59
C ASN A 415 -8.62 -9.17 9.39
N GLN A 416 -8.18 -10.18 10.13
CA GLN A 416 -9.07 -11.04 10.93
C GLN A 416 -9.32 -10.52 12.35
N ALA A 417 -8.54 -9.54 12.82
CA ALA A 417 -8.67 -8.96 14.15
C ALA A 417 -8.77 -7.43 14.08
N ASN A 418 -9.83 -6.88 14.65
CA ASN A 418 -9.98 -5.43 14.82
C ASN A 418 -9.35 -4.96 16.15
N ALA A 419 -9.34 -3.65 16.40
CA ALA A 419 -8.75 -3.08 17.63
C ALA A 419 -9.39 -3.63 18.92
N GLN A 420 -10.70 -3.92 18.91
CA GLN A 420 -11.38 -4.51 20.06
C GLN A 420 -10.93 -5.95 20.29
N ASP A 421 -10.88 -6.77 19.24
CA ASP A 421 -10.38 -8.14 19.32
C ASP A 421 -8.95 -8.16 19.91
N ILE A 422 -8.08 -7.26 19.45
CA ILE A 422 -6.69 -7.16 19.92
C ILE A 422 -6.65 -6.84 21.42
N SER A 423 -7.47 -5.90 21.89
CA SER A 423 -7.60 -5.59 23.32
C SER A 423 -8.09 -6.79 24.12
N ASP A 424 -9.15 -7.45 23.65
CA ASP A 424 -9.75 -8.61 24.33
C ASP A 424 -8.74 -9.77 24.48
N PHE A 425 -7.91 -10.03 23.47
CA PHE A 425 -6.85 -11.04 23.54
C PHE A 425 -5.73 -10.63 24.51
N SER A 426 -5.30 -9.37 24.46
CA SER A 426 -4.28 -8.82 25.36
C SER A 426 -4.72 -8.91 26.83
N GLU A 427 -5.94 -8.48 27.15
CA GLU A 427 -6.52 -8.51 28.50
C GLU A 427 -6.70 -9.95 29.03
N SER A 428 -6.95 -10.91 28.15
CA SER A 428 -7.09 -12.32 28.51
C SER A 428 -5.75 -13.08 28.53
N HIS A 429 -4.61 -12.38 28.43
CA HIS A 429 -3.27 -12.97 28.42
C HIS A 429 -3.05 -13.99 27.27
N VAL A 430 -3.71 -13.79 26.14
CA VAL A 430 -3.48 -14.53 24.91
C VAL A 430 -2.60 -13.68 24.00
N ASN A 431 -1.41 -14.18 23.66
CA ASN A 431 -0.50 -13.46 22.80
C ASN A 431 -0.92 -13.59 21.33
N LEU A 432 -1.30 -12.47 20.72
CA LEU A 432 -1.73 -12.40 19.33
C LEU A 432 -0.55 -12.02 18.42
N THR A 433 -0.38 -12.80 17.35
CA THR A 433 0.55 -12.52 16.24
C THR A 433 -0.26 -12.25 14.98
N LEU A 434 -0.07 -11.09 14.35
CA LEU A 434 -0.74 -10.72 13.11
C LEU A 434 0.22 -10.76 11.90
N TYR A 435 -0.22 -11.36 10.80
CA TYR A 435 0.53 -11.46 9.54
C TYR A 435 -0.32 -11.06 8.33
N THR A 436 0.23 -10.73 7.16
CA THR A 436 1.61 -10.33 6.94
C THR A 436 1.69 -8.81 7.12
N VAL A 437 2.63 -8.32 7.93
CA VAL A 437 2.79 -6.88 8.18
C VAL A 437 4.14 -6.44 7.65
N ASN A 438 4.15 -5.71 6.55
CA ASN A 438 5.37 -5.28 5.85
C ASN A 438 5.55 -3.76 5.89
N GLN A 439 4.46 -3.01 6.06
CA GLN A 439 4.47 -1.54 5.96
C GLN A 439 4.54 -0.83 7.33
N PRO A 440 5.29 0.29 7.44
CA PRO A 440 5.37 1.07 8.67
C PRO A 440 4.02 1.57 9.19
N TRP A 441 3.12 2.00 8.31
CA TRP A 441 1.81 2.54 8.70
C TRP A 441 0.96 1.45 9.37
N LEU A 442 0.91 0.24 8.80
CA LEU A 442 0.13 -0.87 9.33
C LEU A 442 0.71 -1.35 10.66
N PHE A 443 2.04 -1.46 10.73
CA PHE A 443 2.73 -1.77 11.99
C PHE A 443 2.39 -0.77 13.10
N SER A 444 2.30 0.51 12.76
CA SER A 444 1.98 1.59 13.70
C SER A 444 0.54 1.51 14.21
N VAL A 445 -0.42 1.28 13.31
CA VAL A 445 -1.84 1.08 13.69
C VAL A 445 -1.98 -0.11 14.65
N LEU A 446 -1.38 -1.25 14.31
CA LEU A 446 -1.46 -2.45 15.13
C LEU A 446 -0.73 -2.29 16.48
N TRP A 447 0.38 -1.54 16.51
CA TRP A 447 1.05 -1.17 17.76
C TRP A 447 0.14 -0.30 18.63
N CYS A 448 -0.46 0.75 18.07
CA CYS A 448 -1.43 1.58 18.79
C CYS A 448 -2.63 0.76 19.30
N SER A 449 -3.05 -0.29 18.59
CA SER A 449 -4.10 -1.21 19.04
C SER A 449 -3.66 -2.19 20.14
N GLY A 450 -2.37 -2.27 20.48
CA GLY A 450 -1.86 -3.13 21.54
C GLY A 450 -1.54 -4.57 21.13
N VAL A 451 -1.25 -4.82 19.85
CA VAL A 451 -0.88 -6.18 19.38
C VAL A 451 0.41 -6.65 20.07
N SER A 452 0.47 -7.94 20.45
CA SER A 452 1.66 -8.49 21.11
C SER A 452 2.84 -8.64 20.15
N SER A 453 2.56 -9.10 18.92
CA SER A 453 3.58 -9.39 17.92
C SER A 453 3.03 -9.31 16.50
N VAL A 454 3.92 -9.09 15.53
CA VAL A 454 3.60 -9.14 14.10
C VAL A 454 4.55 -10.09 13.40
N SER A 455 4.09 -10.73 12.33
CA SER A 455 4.95 -11.49 11.43
C SER A 455 5.14 -10.76 10.11
N SER A 456 6.39 -10.62 9.69
CA SER A 456 6.81 -9.72 8.61
C SER A 456 7.80 -10.39 7.67
N GLU A 457 7.60 -10.15 6.37
CA GLU A 457 8.57 -10.48 5.31
C GLU A 457 9.71 -9.43 5.25
N ALA A 458 9.46 -8.28 5.87
CA ALA A 458 10.24 -7.05 5.81
C ALA A 458 10.77 -6.62 7.19
N PRO A 459 11.39 -7.50 8.01
CA PRO A 459 11.78 -7.13 9.37
C PRO A 459 12.75 -5.93 9.42
N HIS A 460 13.54 -5.73 8.36
CA HIS A 460 14.43 -4.58 8.19
C HIS A 460 13.71 -3.23 8.00
N VAL A 461 12.49 -3.24 7.46
CA VAL A 461 11.62 -2.05 7.35
C VAL A 461 11.05 -1.73 8.72
N LEU A 462 10.44 -2.71 9.38
CA LEU A 462 9.82 -2.52 10.69
C LEU A 462 10.84 -2.14 11.77
N LYS A 463 12.08 -2.67 11.69
CA LYS A 463 13.18 -2.30 12.59
C LYS A 463 13.40 -0.77 12.64
N LYS A 464 13.21 -0.07 11.52
CA LYS A 464 13.38 1.38 11.38
C LYS A 464 12.22 2.20 11.94
N VAL A 465 11.21 1.57 12.53
CA VAL A 465 10.07 2.22 13.19
C VAL A 465 10.26 2.17 14.71
N PRO A 466 11.01 3.12 15.32
CA PRO A 466 11.23 3.15 16.76
C PRO A 466 9.99 3.61 17.54
N TYR A 467 9.01 4.21 16.87
CA TYR A 467 7.78 4.75 17.42
C TYR A 467 6.67 4.71 16.36
N PRO A 468 5.39 4.56 16.71
CA PRO A 468 4.32 4.53 15.72
C PRO A 468 4.32 5.79 14.84
N VAL A 469 4.35 5.57 13.53
CA VAL A 469 4.10 6.61 12.54
C VAL A 469 2.66 7.05 12.74
N TRP A 470 2.42 8.37 12.87
CA TRP A 470 1.11 8.98 13.14
C TRP A 470 0.62 8.96 14.60
N LEU A 471 1.53 8.71 15.54
CA LEU A 471 1.43 9.05 16.95
C LEU A 471 0.88 10.47 17.21
N MET A 472 -0.39 10.67 17.59
CA MET A 472 -0.90 12.03 17.85
C MET A 472 -1.75 12.11 19.12
N ARG A 473 -1.53 13.16 19.94
CA ARG A 473 -2.37 13.39 21.12
C ARG A 473 -3.77 13.83 20.71
N PRO A 474 -4.83 13.50 21.48
CA PRO A 474 -6.18 13.97 21.20
C PRO A 474 -6.27 15.51 21.08
N ASN A 475 -5.51 16.24 21.90
CA ASN A 475 -5.46 17.71 21.84
C ASN A 475 -4.77 18.24 20.57
N GLU A 476 -3.72 17.56 20.09
CA GLU A 476 -3.03 17.93 18.84
C GLU A 476 -3.93 17.67 17.64
N TYR A 477 -4.63 16.53 17.64
CA TYR A 477 -5.63 16.21 16.62
C TYR A 477 -6.76 17.24 16.58
N CYS A 478 -7.31 17.60 17.75
CA CYS A 478 -8.34 18.62 17.87
C CYS A 478 -7.85 20.00 17.38
N LEU A 479 -6.62 20.40 17.75
CA LEU A 479 -6.02 21.65 17.27
C LEU A 479 -5.86 21.66 15.74
N MET A 480 -5.32 20.57 15.18
CA MET A 480 -5.11 20.40 13.75
C MET A 480 -6.44 20.50 12.98
N TRP A 481 -7.47 19.79 13.45
CA TRP A 481 -8.81 19.84 12.88
C TRP A 481 -9.42 21.25 12.96
N VAL A 482 -9.52 21.83 14.16
CA VAL A 482 -10.18 23.14 14.35
C VAL A 482 -9.45 24.24 13.57
N SER A 483 -8.12 24.22 13.55
CA SER A 483 -7.34 25.20 12.78
C SER A 483 -7.54 25.08 11.28
N ALA A 484 -7.55 23.86 10.72
CA ALA A 484 -7.83 23.62 9.30
C ALA A 484 -9.21 24.15 8.89
N ASP A 485 -10.23 23.87 9.70
CA ASP A 485 -11.61 24.30 9.43
C ASP A 485 -11.78 25.83 9.53
N LEU A 486 -11.15 26.46 10.53
CA LEU A 486 -11.18 27.92 10.69
C LEU A 486 -10.46 28.64 9.54
N ILE A 487 -9.30 28.13 9.11
CA ILE A 487 -8.56 28.67 7.97
C ILE A 487 -9.40 28.52 6.70
N SER A 488 -9.93 27.33 6.45
CA SER A 488 -10.84 27.06 5.33
C SER A 488 -12.01 28.05 5.32
N PHE A 489 -12.69 28.22 6.46
CA PHE A 489 -13.81 29.14 6.58
C PHE A 489 -13.43 30.59 6.27
N ALA A 490 -12.32 31.07 6.83
CA ALA A 490 -11.83 32.43 6.59
C ALA A 490 -11.49 32.66 5.10
N VAL A 491 -10.85 31.69 4.46
CA VAL A 491 -10.50 31.74 3.03
C VAL A 491 -11.75 31.74 2.16
N VAL A 492 -12.71 30.83 2.41
CA VAL A 492 -13.98 30.76 1.68
C VAL A 492 -14.72 32.09 1.80
N VAL A 493 -14.92 32.61 3.01
CA VAL A 493 -15.59 33.90 3.23
C VAL A 493 -14.85 35.04 2.51
N GLY A 494 -13.52 35.09 2.62
CA GLY A 494 -12.70 36.08 1.91
C GLY A 494 -12.90 36.05 0.39
N ILE A 495 -12.93 34.86 -0.20
CA ILE A 495 -13.17 34.67 -1.64
C ILE A 495 -14.55 35.16 -2.06
N PHE A 496 -15.61 34.81 -1.32
CA PHE A 496 -16.96 35.27 -1.61
C PHE A 496 -17.12 36.79 -1.46
N VAL A 497 -16.47 37.39 -0.46
CA VAL A 497 -16.45 38.85 -0.26
C VAL A 497 -15.71 39.53 -1.41
N LEU A 498 -14.51 39.06 -1.78
CA LEU A 498 -13.73 39.62 -2.87
C LEU A 498 -14.49 39.59 -4.20
N GLN A 499 -15.16 38.48 -4.52
CA GLN A 499 -15.97 38.35 -5.72
C GLN A 499 -17.17 39.31 -5.77
N LYS A 500 -17.69 39.70 -4.59
CA LYS A 500 -18.77 40.69 -4.47
C LYS A 500 -18.29 42.13 -4.70
N PHE A 501 -17.09 42.48 -4.23
CA PHE A 501 -16.55 43.85 -4.30
C PHE A 501 -15.74 44.15 -5.55
N ALA A 502 -15.01 43.15 -6.08
CA ALA A 502 -14.20 43.28 -7.28
C ALA A 502 -14.21 41.95 -8.04
N PRO A 503 -15.08 41.77 -9.06
CA PRO A 503 -15.07 40.58 -9.89
C PRO A 503 -13.80 40.57 -10.74
N LEU A 504 -12.68 40.09 -10.17
CA LEU A 504 -11.40 39.98 -10.87
C LEU A 504 -11.51 38.97 -12.01
N GLN A 505 -11.20 39.43 -13.23
CA GLN A 505 -11.06 38.60 -14.42
C GLN A 505 -9.64 38.00 -14.49
N LEU A 506 -9.26 37.13 -13.55
CA LEU A 506 -8.02 36.35 -13.70
C LEU A 506 -8.29 35.08 -14.52
N PRO A 507 -7.51 34.81 -15.59
CA PRO A 507 -7.52 33.52 -16.27
C PRO A 507 -6.74 32.51 -15.41
N LEU A 508 -7.16 32.30 -14.16
CA LEU A 508 -6.47 31.42 -13.21
C LEU A 508 -6.98 29.97 -13.25
N ALA A 509 -8.00 29.68 -14.08
CA ALA A 509 -8.62 28.35 -14.13
C ALA A 509 -7.66 27.25 -14.59
N SER A 510 -6.64 27.57 -15.40
CA SER A 510 -5.59 26.63 -15.79
C SER A 510 -4.52 26.41 -14.71
N GLN A 511 -4.29 27.40 -13.83
CA GLN A 511 -3.29 27.30 -12.75
C GLN A 511 -3.87 26.74 -11.44
N LEU A 512 -5.18 26.90 -11.18
CA LEU A 512 -5.83 26.32 -10.01
C LEU A 512 -6.00 24.80 -10.11
N ASN A 513 -6.25 24.23 -11.29
CA ASN A 513 -6.23 22.77 -11.46
C ASN A 513 -4.85 22.19 -11.21
N LEU A 514 -3.78 22.87 -11.66
CA LEU A 514 -2.41 22.51 -11.32
C LEU A 514 -2.21 22.56 -9.80
N SER A 515 -2.69 23.61 -9.14
CA SER A 515 -2.52 23.81 -7.69
C SER A 515 -3.35 22.81 -6.87
N LEU A 516 -4.56 22.46 -7.28
CA LEU A 516 -5.42 21.46 -6.63
C LEU A 516 -4.83 20.06 -6.76
N VAL A 517 -4.31 19.69 -7.92
CA VAL A 517 -3.61 18.41 -8.13
C VAL A 517 -2.28 18.40 -7.38
N PHE A 518 -1.54 19.51 -7.36
CA PHE A 518 -0.29 19.63 -6.60
C PHE A 518 -0.53 19.61 -5.09
N VAL A 519 -1.63 20.19 -4.60
CA VAL A 519 -2.06 20.11 -3.20
C VAL A 519 -2.56 18.70 -2.86
N LEU A 520 -3.32 18.03 -3.73
CA LEU A 520 -3.71 16.62 -3.52
C LEU A 520 -2.49 15.70 -3.51
N LEU A 521 -1.53 15.93 -4.42
CA LEU A 521 -0.26 15.20 -4.47
C LEU A 521 0.61 15.50 -3.25
N LEU A 522 0.68 16.75 -2.78
CA LEU A 522 1.39 17.14 -1.56
C LEU A 522 0.76 16.55 -0.30
N VAL A 523 -0.58 16.44 -0.25
CA VAL A 523 -1.31 15.80 0.87
C VAL A 523 -1.17 14.28 0.83
N LEU A 524 -0.97 13.68 -0.35
CA LEU A 524 -0.58 12.28 -0.50
C LEU A 524 0.94 12.05 -0.34
N SER A 525 1.74 13.11 -0.24
CA SER A 525 3.21 13.06 -0.13
C SER A 525 3.82 12.98 1.29
N PRO A 526 3.10 12.86 2.43
CA PRO A 526 3.78 12.83 3.72
C PRO A 526 4.21 11.39 4.04
N LEU A 527 4.93 10.70 3.16
CA LEU A 527 5.49 9.39 3.50
C LEU A 527 6.93 9.21 2.97
N PRO A 528 7.88 8.83 3.85
CA PRO A 528 9.29 8.74 3.53
C PRO A 528 9.58 7.39 2.88
N ASP A 529 9.24 7.21 1.61
CA ASP A 529 9.60 5.98 0.89
C ASP A 529 10.22 6.21 -0.49
N VAL A 530 11.19 5.35 -0.80
CA VAL A 530 12.18 5.47 -1.88
C VAL A 530 11.56 5.36 -3.29
N HIS A 531 10.27 4.99 -3.37
CA HIS A 531 9.52 4.88 -4.63
C HIS A 531 8.66 6.11 -4.98
N ALA A 532 8.53 7.07 -4.06
CA ALA A 532 7.91 8.37 -4.33
C ALA A 532 8.50 9.09 -5.56
N PRO A 533 9.82 9.04 -5.84
CA PRO A 533 10.38 9.68 -7.03
C PRO A 533 9.94 9.03 -8.35
N LEU A 534 9.75 7.70 -8.39
CA LEU A 534 9.32 7.01 -9.61
C LEU A 534 7.84 7.27 -9.89
N LEU A 535 7.00 7.28 -8.85
CA LEU A 535 5.59 7.65 -8.95
C LEU A 535 5.44 9.13 -9.32
N LEU A 536 6.22 10.02 -8.70
CA LEU A 536 6.27 11.44 -9.04
C LEU A 536 6.77 11.64 -10.50
N LEU A 537 7.79 10.89 -10.94
CA LEU A 537 8.30 10.91 -12.30
C LEU A 537 7.25 10.40 -13.31
N LEU A 538 6.52 9.32 -12.99
CA LEU A 538 5.45 8.77 -13.83
C LEU A 538 4.20 9.67 -13.88
N LEU A 539 3.91 10.39 -12.80
CA LEU A 539 2.85 11.42 -12.74
C LEU A 539 3.26 12.71 -13.47
N LEU A 540 4.57 13.03 -13.51
CA LEU A 540 5.13 14.21 -14.19
C LEU A 540 5.48 13.97 -15.67
N LEU A 541 5.74 12.73 -16.09
CA LEU A 541 6.09 12.36 -17.47
C LEU A 541 5.03 12.81 -18.50
N PRO A 542 3.71 12.67 -18.24
CA PRO A 542 2.67 13.20 -19.12
C PRO A 542 2.55 14.73 -19.08
N LEU A 543 2.94 15.38 -17.97
CA LEU A 543 3.05 16.84 -17.86
C LEU A 543 4.22 17.38 -18.70
N LEU A 544 5.30 16.61 -18.84
CA LEU A 544 6.43 16.91 -19.74
C LEU A 544 6.10 16.65 -21.22
N HIS A 545 5.24 15.67 -21.52
CA HIS A 545 4.83 15.34 -22.89
C HIS A 545 3.61 16.15 -23.41
N SER A 546 2.84 16.78 -22.54
CA SER A 546 1.67 17.60 -22.90
C SER A 546 2.05 19.04 -23.28
N GLY A 547 2.94 19.20 -24.26
CA GLY A 547 2.86 20.30 -25.25
C GLY A 547 2.71 21.76 -24.80
N ILE A 548 3.12 22.17 -23.58
CA ILE A 548 3.16 23.59 -23.17
C ILE A 548 4.41 24.32 -23.73
N PHE A 549 5.19 23.69 -24.62
CA PHE A 549 6.38 24.28 -25.27
C PHE A 549 6.23 24.50 -26.78
N SER A 550 5.09 25.01 -27.25
CA SER A 550 4.89 25.32 -28.68
C SER A 550 4.74 26.81 -29.03
N GLN A 551 5.16 27.72 -28.14
CA GLN A 551 5.31 29.15 -28.48
C GLN A 551 6.46 29.81 -27.72
N LEU A 552 7.70 29.54 -28.13
CA LEU A 552 8.84 30.41 -27.81
C LEU A 552 9.63 30.63 -29.11
N SER A 553 9.69 31.88 -29.54
CA SER A 553 10.46 32.33 -30.70
C SER A 553 11.94 32.02 -30.55
N HIS A 554 12.57 31.69 -31.67
CA HIS A 554 13.93 31.16 -31.85
C HIS A 554 15.08 31.99 -31.21
N ASP A 555 14.82 33.22 -30.73
CA ASP A 555 15.83 34.12 -30.15
C ASP A 555 15.86 34.16 -28.60
N GLN A 556 14.97 33.45 -27.90
CA GLN A 556 15.08 33.29 -26.43
C GLN A 556 15.70 31.96 -26.00
N PHE A 557 15.93 31.04 -26.94
CA PHE A 557 16.52 29.72 -26.69
C PHE A 557 18.01 29.82 -26.30
N GLU A 558 18.73 30.87 -26.73
CA GLU A 558 20.14 31.07 -26.37
C GLU A 558 20.36 31.60 -24.94
N SER A 559 19.36 32.25 -24.32
CA SER A 559 19.50 32.77 -22.95
C SER A 559 19.09 31.75 -21.88
N SER A 560 18.15 30.86 -22.19
CA SER A 560 17.69 29.81 -21.27
C SER A 560 18.50 28.51 -21.38
N ALA A 561 19.05 28.19 -22.57
CA ALA A 561 20.02 27.10 -22.71
C ALA A 561 21.33 27.41 -21.96
N ARG A 562 21.77 28.67 -21.90
CA ARG A 562 22.93 29.08 -21.06
C ARG A 562 22.64 28.99 -19.55
N CYS A 563 21.37 29.10 -19.14
CA CYS A 563 20.96 28.95 -17.74
C CYS A 563 20.81 27.47 -17.33
N PHE A 564 20.32 26.62 -18.24
CA PHE A 564 20.18 25.18 -18.03
C PHE A 564 21.53 24.44 -18.09
N GLN A 565 22.46 24.94 -18.93
CA GLN A 565 23.82 24.41 -19.01
C GLN A 565 24.71 24.92 -17.83
N ALA A 566 24.37 26.06 -17.21
CA ALA A 566 24.99 26.50 -15.96
C ALA A 566 24.49 25.73 -14.72
N PHE A 567 23.33 25.06 -14.79
CA PHE A 567 22.80 24.24 -13.70
C PHE A 567 23.45 22.85 -13.61
N PHE A 568 23.95 22.32 -14.72
CA PHE A 568 24.64 21.02 -14.79
C PHE A 568 26.16 21.10 -14.83
N ASP A 569 26.75 22.28 -15.01
CA ASP A 569 28.20 22.44 -15.13
C ASP A 569 28.78 23.36 -14.06
N LYS A 570 28.96 22.81 -12.85
CA LYS A 570 30.14 23.01 -11.99
C LYS A 570 29.96 22.38 -10.61
N ARG A 571 31.01 21.67 -10.19
CA ARG A 571 31.29 21.00 -8.90
C ARG A 571 31.17 21.87 -7.62
N HIS A 572 30.48 23.01 -7.65
CA HIS A 572 30.46 23.97 -6.54
C HIS A 572 29.18 23.97 -5.69
N VAL A 573 28.06 23.42 -6.17
CA VAL A 573 26.81 23.36 -5.40
C VAL A 573 26.84 22.21 -4.37
N VAL A 574 27.55 21.12 -4.66
CA VAL A 574 27.68 19.96 -3.75
C VAL A 574 28.45 20.33 -2.47
N GLY A 575 29.45 21.22 -2.57
CA GLY A 575 30.25 21.65 -1.41
C GLY A 575 29.49 22.51 -0.39
N GLN A 576 28.45 23.23 -0.80
CA GLN A 576 27.63 24.05 0.12
C GLN A 576 26.55 23.22 0.83
N TRP A 577 26.05 22.14 0.22
CA TRP A 577 25.09 21.24 0.85
C TRP A 577 25.75 20.26 1.84
N GLN A 578 27.01 19.85 1.61
CA GLN A 578 27.78 19.05 2.57
C GLN A 578 28.06 19.80 3.89
N GLN A 579 28.26 21.12 3.85
CA GLN A 579 28.45 21.93 5.05
C GLN A 579 27.16 22.18 5.86
N LEU A 580 25.98 22.10 5.23
CA LEU A 580 24.69 22.33 5.88
C LEU A 580 24.06 21.05 6.45
N LEU A 581 24.41 19.88 5.93
CA LEU A 581 23.77 18.60 6.30
C LEU A 581 24.70 17.60 6.99
N GLY A 582 26.02 17.81 7.03
CA GLY A 582 26.94 16.98 7.82
C GLY A 582 27.06 15.51 7.38
N TYR A 583 26.60 15.17 6.18
CA TYR A 583 26.72 13.83 5.58
C TYR A 583 27.34 13.94 4.19
N ASP A 584 28.24 13.00 3.86
CA ASP A 584 28.81 12.85 2.52
C ASP A 584 27.80 12.23 1.55
N LEU A 585 27.26 13.06 0.66
CA LEU A 585 26.48 12.59 -0.49
C LEU A 585 27.44 12.08 -1.58
N VAL A 586 27.54 10.76 -1.72
CA VAL A 586 28.10 10.13 -2.93
C VAL A 586 27.06 10.23 -4.04
N VAL A 587 27.40 10.98 -5.09
CA VAL A 587 26.56 11.23 -6.27
C VAL A 587 26.58 10.02 -7.21
N PHE A 588 25.40 9.54 -7.63
CA PHE A 588 25.19 8.60 -8.74
C PHE A 588 25.21 9.31 -10.09
#